data_AF-A0A1J7D0M7-F1
#
_entry.id   AF-A0A1J7D0M7-F1
#
_cell.length_a   1.000
_cell.length_b   1.000
_cell.length_c   1.000
_cell.angle_alpha   90.00
_cell.angle_beta   90.00
_cell.angle_gamma   90.00
#
_symmetry.space_group_name_H-M   'P 1'
#
loop_
_entity.id
_entity.type
_entity.pdbx_description
1 polymer ?
#
loop_
_entity_poly.entity_id
_entity_poly.type
_entity_poly.pdbx_seq_one_letter_code
_entity_poly.pdbx_strand_id
1 'polypeptide(L)'
;MDGCYRLSQRLAMPVGIYRDLAVGVGDGGVETWADPALYCLSASVGAPPDRLGPQGQNWQLPPQDPNVLRERGYQPFIDMLRANMCYCGALRLDHVMALMRLWWVPRGYGPEHGAYVRYPVADLLAVLALESQRQQCMVIGEDLGTVPEDIVEKLRAAGV
;
A
#
# COMPACT_ATOMS: atom_id res chain seq x y z
N MET A 1 -1.75 20.90 6.80
CA MET A 1 -1.73 19.59 7.47
C MET A 1 -1.40 19.74 8.96
N ASP A 2 -0.19 20.13 9.33
CA ASP A 2 0.23 20.29 10.75
C ASP A 2 -0.73 21.13 11.61
N GLY A 3 -1.17 22.31 11.14
CA GLY A 3 -2.13 23.14 11.87
C GLY A 3 -3.48 22.45 12.18
N CYS A 4 -3.98 21.64 11.25
CA CYS A 4 -5.21 20.86 11.44
C CYS A 4 -5.01 19.74 12.47
N TYR A 5 -3.86 19.05 12.41
CA TYR A 5 -3.53 18.02 13.39
C TYR A 5 -3.33 18.61 14.79
N ARG A 6 -2.64 19.74 14.94
CA ARG A 6 -2.53 20.41 16.25
C ARG A 6 -3.89 20.86 16.80
N LEU A 7 -4.80 21.28 15.93
CA LEU A 7 -6.16 21.61 16.35
C LEU A 7 -6.89 20.38 16.89
N SER A 8 -6.81 19.23 16.20
CA SER A 8 -7.45 18.00 16.67
C SER A 8 -6.88 17.52 18.02
N GLN A 9 -5.57 17.69 18.24
CA GLN A 9 -4.92 17.42 19.53
C GLN A 9 -5.44 18.36 20.63
N ARG A 10 -5.58 19.67 20.37
CA ARG A 10 -6.14 20.62 21.34
C ARG A 10 -7.60 20.32 21.70
N LEU A 11 -8.34 19.74 20.76
CA LEU A 11 -9.72 19.26 20.98
C LEU A 11 -9.77 17.86 21.62
N ALA A 12 -8.63 17.30 22.03
CA ALA A 12 -8.51 15.99 22.66
C ALA A 12 -9.15 14.85 21.84
N MET A 13 -9.10 14.94 20.51
CA MET A 13 -9.54 13.85 19.64
C MET A 13 -8.55 12.67 19.76
N PRO A 14 -8.97 11.45 20.15
CA PRO A 14 -8.05 10.34 20.41
C PRO A 14 -7.18 9.94 19.21
N VAL A 15 -7.72 10.08 18.00
CA VAL A 15 -7.02 9.80 16.72
C VAL A 15 -6.67 11.09 15.98
N GLY A 16 -7.55 12.08 16.04
CA GLY A 16 -7.38 13.33 15.30
C GLY A 16 -7.63 13.16 13.80
N ILE A 17 -6.57 13.17 12.99
CA ILE A 17 -6.68 13.02 11.53
C ILE A 17 -6.48 11.55 11.14
N TYR A 18 -7.33 11.07 10.25
CA TYR A 18 -7.23 9.78 9.59
C TYR A 18 -6.91 10.01 8.11
N ARG A 19 -5.73 9.58 7.67
CA ARG A 19 -5.28 9.70 6.28
C ARG A 19 -5.51 8.42 5.51
N ASP A 20 -5.47 8.52 4.19
CA ASP A 20 -5.62 7.40 3.28
C ASP A 20 -4.42 7.31 2.34
N LEU A 21 -3.78 6.14 2.29
CA LEU A 21 -2.65 5.84 1.42
C LEU A 21 -3.12 4.98 0.26
N ALA A 22 -3.10 5.55 -0.94
CA ALA A 22 -3.39 4.86 -2.18
C ALA A 22 -2.39 3.72 -2.47
N VAL A 23 -2.83 2.74 -3.25
CA VAL A 23 -2.04 1.54 -3.60
C VAL A 23 -0.78 1.81 -4.44
N GLY A 24 -0.71 2.94 -5.16
CA GLY A 24 0.41 3.23 -6.04
C GLY A 24 0.37 4.62 -6.66
N VAL A 25 1.26 4.84 -7.62
CA VAL A 25 1.45 6.12 -8.33
C VAL A 25 1.17 5.99 -9.81
N GLY A 26 1.00 7.11 -10.50
CA GLY A 26 0.82 7.11 -11.96
C GLY A 26 2.12 6.84 -12.73
N ASP A 27 2.01 6.14 -13.86
CA ASP A 27 3.13 5.77 -14.76
C ASP A 27 4.03 6.94 -15.19
N GLY A 28 3.44 8.12 -15.47
CA GLY A 28 4.15 9.35 -15.82
C GLY A 28 4.30 10.35 -14.68
N GLY A 29 4.17 9.89 -13.42
CA GLY A 29 4.23 10.73 -12.24
C GLY A 29 5.66 11.16 -11.87
N VAL A 30 5.75 12.07 -10.90
CA VAL A 30 7.06 12.53 -10.38
C VAL A 30 7.83 11.39 -9.74
N GLU A 31 7.16 10.46 -9.08
CA GLU A 31 7.81 9.35 -8.38
C GLU A 31 8.45 8.34 -9.35
N THR A 32 7.76 7.98 -10.44
CA THR A 32 8.31 7.11 -11.50
C THR A 32 9.35 7.82 -12.36
N TRP A 33 9.27 9.15 -12.51
CA TRP A 33 10.31 9.94 -13.16
C TRP A 33 11.59 10.03 -12.31
N ALA A 34 11.46 10.22 -11.00
CA ALA A 34 12.58 10.38 -10.08
C ALA A 34 13.31 9.05 -9.80
N ASP A 35 12.57 7.94 -9.75
CA ASP A 35 13.13 6.63 -9.43
C ASP A 35 12.51 5.51 -10.28
N PRO A 36 12.73 5.51 -11.60
CA PRO A 36 12.14 4.51 -12.50
C PRO A 36 12.61 3.09 -12.18
N ALA A 37 13.77 2.92 -11.56
CA ALA A 37 14.32 1.61 -11.22
C ALA A 37 13.55 0.91 -10.09
N LEU A 38 12.75 1.63 -9.31
CA LEU A 38 11.88 1.03 -8.29
C LEU A 38 10.61 0.43 -8.89
N TYR A 39 10.18 0.85 -10.07
CA TYR A 39 8.87 0.52 -10.64
C TYR A 39 8.98 -0.38 -11.87
N CYS A 40 8.12 -1.39 -11.97
CA CYS A 40 8.00 -2.20 -13.18
C CYS A 40 7.08 -1.54 -14.20
N LEU A 41 7.59 -0.59 -14.99
CA LEU A 41 6.81 0.17 -15.97
C LEU A 41 6.19 -0.69 -17.10
N SER A 42 6.68 -1.92 -17.31
CA SER A 42 6.09 -2.88 -18.24
C SER A 42 4.85 -3.61 -17.69
N ALA A 43 4.44 -3.33 -16.46
CA ALA A 43 3.27 -3.90 -15.82
C ALA A 43 2.40 -2.81 -15.19
N SER A 44 1.16 -3.17 -14.90
CA SER A 44 0.20 -2.34 -14.19
C SER A 44 -0.48 -3.15 -13.09
N VAL A 45 -0.73 -2.53 -11.94
CA VAL A 45 -1.54 -3.09 -10.88
C VAL A 45 -3.01 -3.12 -11.29
N GLY A 46 -3.71 -4.17 -10.90
CA GLY A 46 -5.15 -4.28 -11.11
C GLY A 46 -5.80 -5.27 -10.15
N ALA A 47 -6.91 -5.83 -10.61
CA ALA A 47 -7.62 -6.91 -9.95
C ALA A 47 -8.05 -7.97 -10.97
N PRO A 48 -8.04 -9.27 -10.61
CA PRO A 48 -8.54 -10.30 -11.50
C PRO A 48 -10.06 -10.15 -11.72
N PRO A 49 -10.61 -10.74 -12.79
CA PRO A 49 -12.05 -10.88 -12.94
C PRO A 49 -12.74 -11.53 -11.73
N ASP A 50 -13.83 -10.93 -11.27
CA ASP A 50 -14.65 -11.47 -10.19
C ASP A 50 -16.15 -11.39 -10.52
N ARG A 51 -17.03 -11.82 -9.61
CA ARG A 51 -18.49 -11.85 -9.85
C ARG A 51 -19.12 -10.47 -10.00
N LEU A 52 -18.59 -9.45 -9.32
CA LEU A 52 -19.10 -8.08 -9.35
C LEU A 52 -18.42 -7.26 -10.47
N GLY A 53 -17.18 -7.60 -10.80
CA GLY A 53 -16.37 -7.07 -11.89
C GLY A 53 -15.88 -8.17 -12.83
N PRO A 54 -16.74 -8.70 -13.73
CA PRO A 54 -16.41 -9.86 -14.57
C PRO A 54 -15.33 -9.62 -15.62
N GLN A 55 -14.92 -8.36 -15.82
CA GLN A 55 -13.82 -7.99 -16.72
C GLN A 55 -12.49 -7.81 -15.97
N GLY A 56 -12.50 -7.89 -14.64
CA GLY A 56 -11.38 -7.46 -13.81
C GLY A 56 -11.15 -5.96 -13.91
N GLN A 57 -10.01 -5.50 -13.39
CA GLN A 57 -9.64 -4.09 -13.38
C GLN A 57 -8.17 -3.92 -13.71
N ASN A 58 -7.85 -2.84 -14.41
CA ASN A 58 -6.48 -2.36 -14.62
C ASN A 58 -6.43 -0.91 -14.14
N TRP A 59 -5.66 -0.65 -13.09
CA TRP A 59 -5.63 0.66 -12.42
C TRP A 59 -4.59 1.61 -13.00
N GLN A 60 -3.80 1.17 -14.00
CA GLN A 60 -2.76 1.96 -14.67
C GLN A 60 -1.69 2.50 -13.70
N LEU A 61 -1.35 1.71 -12.67
CA LEU A 61 -0.33 2.04 -11.68
C LEU A 61 0.83 1.07 -11.85
N PRO A 62 2.06 1.50 -12.19
CA PRO A 62 3.18 0.58 -12.21
C PRO A 62 3.47 0.08 -10.79
N PRO A 63 3.61 -1.23 -10.58
CA PRO A 63 3.93 -1.78 -9.28
C PRO A 63 5.39 -1.52 -8.92
N GLN A 64 5.69 -1.37 -7.62
CA GLN A 64 7.06 -1.41 -7.11
C GLN A 64 7.63 -2.83 -7.26
N ASP A 65 8.87 -2.97 -7.70
CA ASP A 65 9.54 -4.28 -7.81
C ASP A 65 9.87 -4.82 -6.41
N PRO A 66 9.33 -5.99 -6.01
CA PRO A 66 9.57 -6.57 -4.69
C PRO A 66 11.04 -6.96 -4.44
N ASN A 67 11.82 -7.22 -5.49
CA ASN A 67 13.25 -7.51 -5.36
C ASN A 67 14.03 -6.23 -5.08
N VAL A 68 13.75 -5.15 -5.82
CA VAL A 68 14.40 -3.85 -5.61
C VAL A 68 14.06 -3.30 -4.22
N LEU A 69 12.81 -3.47 -3.75
CA LEU A 69 12.45 -3.12 -2.37
C LEU A 69 13.33 -3.84 -1.34
N ARG A 70 13.57 -5.14 -1.51
CA ARG A 70 14.42 -5.93 -0.61
C ARG A 70 15.89 -5.52 -0.72
N GLU A 71 16.41 -5.33 -1.92
CA GLU A 71 17.79 -4.89 -2.17
C GLU A 71 18.09 -3.54 -1.52
N ARG A 72 17.10 -2.63 -1.51
CA ARG A 72 17.19 -1.32 -0.87
C ARG A 72 16.84 -1.33 0.62
N GLY A 73 16.74 -2.51 1.25
CA GLY A 73 16.44 -2.64 2.68
C GLY A 73 15.10 -2.05 3.08
N TYR A 74 14.11 -2.06 2.17
CA TYR A 74 12.77 -1.50 2.35
C TYR A 74 12.70 0.02 2.54
N GLN A 75 13.79 0.75 2.27
CA GLN A 75 13.85 2.20 2.45
C GLN A 75 12.73 2.97 1.73
N PRO A 76 12.36 2.65 0.47
CA PRO A 76 11.24 3.34 -0.19
C PRO A 76 9.90 3.15 0.55
N PHE A 77 9.63 1.95 1.07
CA PHE A 77 8.43 1.68 1.85
C PHE A 77 8.44 2.43 3.19
N ILE A 78 9.59 2.48 3.86
CA ILE A 78 9.79 3.24 5.10
C ILE A 78 9.51 4.74 4.88
N ASP A 79 10.07 5.32 3.83
CA ASP A 79 9.91 6.75 3.54
C ASP A 79 8.47 7.10 3.19
N MET A 80 7.81 6.25 2.40
CA MET A 80 6.38 6.36 2.09
C MET A 80 5.53 6.35 3.36
N LEU A 81 5.77 5.41 4.29
CA LEU A 81 5.03 5.35 5.56
C LEU A 81 5.27 6.60 6.40
N ARG A 82 6.51 7.05 6.56
CA ARG A 82 6.83 8.27 7.34
C ARG A 82 6.17 9.52 6.76
N ALA A 83 6.16 9.66 5.44
CA ALA A 83 5.50 10.77 4.76
C ALA A 83 3.97 10.74 4.94
N ASN A 84 3.37 9.56 5.11
CA ASN A 84 1.93 9.38 5.25
C ASN A 84 1.42 9.31 6.69
N MET A 85 2.27 8.92 7.64
CA MET A 85 1.95 8.91 9.07
C MET A 85 2.22 10.27 9.74
N CYS A 86 2.91 11.20 9.07
CA CYS A 86 3.11 12.52 9.63
C CYS A 86 1.79 13.29 9.75
N TYR A 87 1.60 13.95 10.90
CA TYR A 87 0.44 14.79 11.21
C TYR A 87 -0.92 14.05 11.13
N CYS A 88 -0.95 12.76 11.47
CA CYS A 88 -2.19 11.98 11.63
C CYS A 88 -2.04 10.95 12.76
N GLY A 89 -3.16 10.50 13.33
CA GLY A 89 -3.16 9.43 14.33
C GLY A 89 -3.64 8.08 13.78
N ALA A 90 -4.17 8.06 12.56
CA ALA A 90 -4.48 6.83 11.84
C ALA A 90 -4.13 6.95 10.35
N LEU A 91 -3.76 5.80 9.76
CA LEU A 91 -3.51 5.65 8.34
C LEU A 91 -4.28 4.45 7.78
N ARG A 92 -5.09 4.70 6.75
CA ARG A 92 -5.69 3.65 5.93
C ARG A 92 -4.65 3.18 4.92
N LEU A 93 -4.48 1.86 4.80
CA LEU A 93 -3.80 1.26 3.66
C LEU A 93 -4.87 0.77 2.69
N ASP A 94 -4.98 1.45 1.55
CA ASP A 94 -5.80 0.98 0.44
C ASP A 94 -5.26 -0.34 -0.09
N HIS A 95 -6.15 -1.31 -0.31
CA HIS A 95 -5.79 -2.64 -0.79
C HIS A 95 -4.66 -3.30 0.04
N VAL A 96 -4.90 -3.53 1.33
CA VAL A 96 -3.85 -3.99 2.28
C VAL A 96 -3.20 -5.32 1.86
N MET A 97 -3.87 -6.09 1.01
CA MET A 97 -3.33 -7.26 0.33
C MET A 97 -2.03 -6.99 -0.44
N ALA A 98 -1.76 -5.74 -0.83
CA ALA A 98 -0.51 -5.30 -1.47
C ALA A 98 0.75 -5.70 -0.68
N LEU A 99 0.65 -5.79 0.66
CA LEU A 99 1.75 -6.26 1.51
C LEU A 99 2.12 -7.73 1.22
N MET A 100 1.19 -8.51 0.66
CA MET A 100 1.37 -9.92 0.36
C MET A 100 1.47 -10.21 -1.13
N ARG A 101 0.60 -9.62 -1.94
CA ARG A 101 0.58 -9.83 -3.39
C ARG A 101 -0.17 -8.71 -4.09
N LEU A 102 0.22 -8.44 -5.33
CA LEU A 102 -0.54 -7.60 -6.26
C LEU A 102 -0.83 -8.36 -7.53
N TRP A 103 -2.00 -8.11 -8.12
CA TRP A 103 -2.34 -8.61 -9.44
C TRP A 103 -1.66 -7.71 -10.48
N TRP A 104 -0.65 -8.24 -11.16
CA TRP A 104 0.09 -7.52 -12.19
C TRP A 104 -0.45 -7.90 -13.55
N VAL A 105 -0.81 -6.90 -14.34
CA VAL A 105 -1.25 -7.01 -15.72
C VAL A 105 -0.12 -6.54 -16.63
N PRO A 106 0.38 -7.37 -17.57
CA PRO A 106 1.37 -6.91 -18.55
C PRO A 106 0.85 -5.72 -19.36
N ARG A 107 1.70 -4.72 -19.62
CA ARG A 107 1.31 -3.54 -20.40
C ARG A 107 0.80 -3.95 -21.78
N GLY A 108 -0.34 -3.40 -22.18
CA GLY A 108 -1.00 -3.70 -23.45
C GLY A 108 -1.97 -4.89 -23.41
N TYR A 109 -2.09 -5.58 -22.28
CA TYR A 109 -3.03 -6.69 -22.09
C TYR A 109 -4.19 -6.31 -21.15
N GLY A 110 -5.29 -7.07 -21.24
CA GLY A 110 -6.45 -6.95 -20.36
C GLY A 110 -6.23 -7.61 -18.98
N PRO A 111 -7.01 -7.24 -17.95
CA PRO A 111 -6.86 -7.75 -16.58
C PRO A 111 -6.89 -9.28 -16.45
N GLU A 112 -7.59 -9.97 -17.35
CA GLU A 112 -7.67 -11.43 -17.43
C GLU A 112 -6.33 -12.12 -17.70
N HIS A 113 -5.34 -11.38 -18.22
CA HIS A 113 -3.99 -11.87 -18.51
C HIS A 113 -3.01 -11.63 -17.36
N GLY A 114 -3.48 -11.08 -16.23
CA GLY A 114 -2.61 -10.80 -15.10
C GLY A 114 -2.22 -12.04 -14.30
N ALA A 115 -1.34 -11.84 -13.33
CA ALA A 115 -0.97 -12.85 -12.35
C ALA A 115 -0.65 -12.20 -10.99
N TYR A 116 -0.80 -12.96 -9.92
CA TYR A 116 -0.36 -12.50 -8.60
C TYR A 116 1.17 -12.57 -8.48
N VAL A 117 1.79 -11.42 -8.23
CA VAL A 117 3.20 -11.29 -7.84
C VAL A 117 3.27 -11.12 -6.32
N ARG A 118 4.14 -11.89 -5.67
CA ARG A 118 4.25 -11.93 -4.19
C ARG A 118 5.21 -10.85 -3.67
N TYR A 119 4.85 -10.29 -2.52
CA TYR A 119 5.64 -9.36 -1.73
C TYR A 119 6.04 -10.01 -0.39
N PRO A 120 7.15 -9.57 0.25
CA PRO A 120 7.60 -10.11 1.52
C PRO A 120 6.73 -9.65 2.70
N VAL A 121 5.54 -10.22 2.83
CA VAL A 121 4.52 -9.80 3.82
C VAL A 121 5.01 -9.74 5.26
N ALA A 122 5.87 -10.69 5.67
CA ALA A 122 6.40 -10.71 7.03
C ALA A 122 7.27 -9.46 7.31
N ASP A 123 8.17 -9.14 6.38
CA ASP A 123 9.08 -8.00 6.51
C ASP A 123 8.30 -6.69 6.41
N LEU A 124 7.37 -6.59 5.46
CA LEU A 124 6.57 -5.38 5.28
C LEU A 124 5.64 -5.11 6.47
N LEU A 125 5.03 -6.14 7.06
CA LEU A 125 4.24 -5.99 8.29
C LEU A 125 5.12 -5.58 9.48
N ALA A 126 6.34 -6.12 9.60
CA ALA A 126 7.26 -5.74 10.66
C ALA A 126 7.69 -4.26 10.54
N VAL A 127 7.99 -3.80 9.31
CA VAL A 127 8.30 -2.39 9.04
C VAL A 127 7.09 -1.49 9.32
N LEU A 128 5.89 -1.90 8.87
CA LEU A 128 4.65 -1.16 9.10
C LEU A 128 4.36 -0.99 10.60
N ALA A 129 4.44 -2.07 11.37
CA ALA A 129 4.24 -2.04 12.81
C ALA A 129 5.29 -1.15 13.52
N LEU A 130 6.55 -1.21 13.08
CA LEU A 130 7.62 -0.38 13.63
C LEU A 130 7.36 1.11 13.37
N GLU A 131 7.05 1.50 12.14
CA GLU A 131 6.79 2.90 11.81
C GLU A 131 5.47 3.39 12.43
N SER A 132 4.44 2.53 12.52
CA SER A 132 3.20 2.82 13.27
C SER A 132 3.50 3.17 14.74
N GLN A 133 4.30 2.36 15.43
CA GLN A 133 4.71 2.62 16.81
C GLN A 133 5.55 3.88 16.94
N ARG A 134 6.52 4.11 16.04
CA ARG A 134 7.38 5.31 16.09
C ARG A 134 6.60 6.60 15.87
N GLN A 135 5.56 6.56 15.04
CA GLN A 135 4.74 7.72 14.70
C GLN A 135 3.48 7.85 15.57
N GLN A 136 3.21 6.89 16.46
CA GLN A 136 1.97 6.81 17.24
C GLN A 136 0.73 6.90 16.33
N CYS A 137 0.77 6.15 15.22
CA CYS A 137 -0.24 6.18 14.16
C CYS A 137 -0.80 4.78 13.96
N MET A 138 -2.07 4.55 14.32
CA MET A 138 -2.70 3.24 14.10
C MET A 138 -2.94 2.99 12.61
N VAL A 139 -2.99 1.72 12.23
CA VAL A 139 -3.18 1.31 10.84
C VAL A 139 -4.53 0.65 10.69
N ILE A 140 -5.23 0.96 9.60
CA ILE A 140 -6.47 0.32 9.20
C ILE A 140 -6.24 -0.22 7.79
N GLY A 141 -6.24 -1.54 7.63
CA GLY A 141 -6.14 -2.18 6.33
C GLY A 141 -7.51 -2.28 5.66
N GLU A 142 -7.65 -1.82 4.42
CA GLU A 142 -8.83 -2.19 3.64
C GLU A 142 -8.63 -3.58 3.03
N ASP A 143 -9.49 -4.51 3.46
CA ASP A 143 -9.45 -5.93 3.14
C ASP A 143 -10.71 -6.39 2.38
N LEU A 144 -11.11 -5.67 1.31
CA LEU A 144 -12.22 -6.07 0.45
C LEU A 144 -11.73 -6.70 -0.87
N GLY A 145 -12.61 -7.50 -1.48
CA GLY A 145 -12.34 -8.21 -2.73
C GLY A 145 -11.82 -9.63 -2.51
N THR A 146 -10.78 -10.03 -3.26
CA THR A 146 -10.24 -11.39 -3.20
C THR A 146 -9.14 -11.49 -2.14
N VAL A 147 -9.56 -11.60 -0.87
CA VAL A 147 -8.68 -11.67 0.31
C VAL A 147 -8.17 -13.10 0.53
N PRO A 148 -6.84 -13.31 0.55
CA PRO A 148 -6.26 -14.59 0.96
C PRO A 148 -6.56 -14.90 2.43
N GLU A 149 -6.96 -16.13 2.76
CA GLU A 149 -7.20 -16.53 4.17
C GLU A 149 -5.96 -16.35 5.06
N ASP A 150 -4.77 -16.55 4.50
CA ASP A 150 -3.50 -16.45 5.23
C ASP A 150 -3.10 -15.01 5.57
N ILE A 151 -3.66 -13.99 4.91
CA ILE A 151 -3.39 -12.59 5.26
C ILE A 151 -4.20 -12.13 6.48
N VAL A 152 -5.40 -12.67 6.67
CA VAL A 152 -6.31 -12.26 7.75
C VAL A 152 -5.67 -12.44 9.12
N GLU A 153 -5.12 -13.63 9.38
CA GLU A 153 -4.45 -13.91 10.66
C GLU A 153 -3.14 -13.12 10.82
N LYS A 154 -2.43 -12.83 9.72
CA LYS A 154 -1.20 -12.01 9.75
C LYS A 154 -1.49 -10.56 10.11
N LEU A 155 -2.55 -9.98 9.54
CA LEU A 155 -3.00 -8.61 9.84
C LEU A 155 -3.43 -8.51 11.30
N ARG A 156 -4.28 -9.43 11.76
CA ARG A 156 -4.72 -9.49 13.16
C ARG A 156 -3.54 -9.60 14.13
N ALA A 157 -2.58 -10.48 13.85
CA ALA A 157 -1.39 -10.66 14.69
C ALA A 157 -0.49 -9.41 14.72
N ALA A 158 -0.49 -8.61 13.65
CA ALA A 158 0.23 -7.34 13.57
C ALA A 158 -0.53 -6.15 14.19
N GLY A 159 -1.79 -6.34 14.60
CA GLY A 159 -2.65 -5.29 15.14
C GLY A 159 -3.20 -4.33 14.08
N VAL A 160 -3.37 -4.82 12.84
CA VAL A 160 -4.01 -4.13 11.71
C VAL A 160 -5.46 -4.58 11.56
#